data_AF-A0A937REJ8-F1
#
_entry.id   AF-A0A937REJ8-F1
#
_cell.length_a   1.000
_cell.length_b   1.000
_cell.length_c   1.000
_cell.angle_alpha   90.00
_cell.angle_beta   90.00
_cell.angle_gamma   90.00
#
_symmetry.space_group_name_H-M   'P 1'
#
loop_
_entity.id
_entity.type
_entity.pdbx_description
1 polymer ?
#
loop_
_entity_poly.entity_id
_entity_poly.type
_entity_poly.pdbx_seq_one_letter_code
_entity_poly.pdbx_strand_id
1 'polypeptide(L)'
;MTLVPVRGTDGLWYLSGVVADESTRAPLGRLYWKIGPHFLGVDDSFEEPVIARAYYDPTQDNTSKPVPSNAEFAGYMQFINIYFNGVSVRPEAYGGHVADRAFYAGPGNTFVDFMGPADAAARVDRQIRKLNPFYAYNGSLSSQFTTATQFATYPRTNGVLLFAYDGTNRSQARCASLVAELVPGLLTAKDVARQLTPDNRLRAVPCQPADIANDGAYHVALIDLQRTGDLPGLSYADLAGTVIGGYTLIELPDTEGINPFLCVYPNDSNTAVNVHLLAAHEIDSARQSAVMTSLLRMTQAIEDDEDNLTEVERGPRTRGVSGLDTLPFVVGKNTFTVEWRYTTYLMAQIRHVRTRRSNPLGDLYPMHGFTWSVCQKFYPDTRELLFTSISRPRDAGPFSHALALGLYDTLIDGFVDNPAGAPSIDVSNFILAGMNLRNLARGRKLAGLTVDGHRANGDDGAPI
;
A
#
# COMPACT_ATOMS: atom_id res chain seq x y z
N MET A 1 26.73 -1.50 -13.64
CA MET A 1 25.87 -2.12 -14.66
C MET A 1 24.47 -1.52 -14.54
N THR A 2 23.84 -1.22 -15.67
CA THR A 2 22.58 -0.47 -15.77
C THR A 2 21.36 -1.39 -15.70
N LEU A 3 20.29 -0.96 -15.04
CA LEU A 3 19.03 -1.70 -14.97
C LEU A 3 18.29 -1.64 -16.32
N VAL A 4 17.76 -2.79 -16.76
CA VAL A 4 17.09 -2.91 -18.06
C VAL A 4 15.68 -3.46 -17.88
N PRO A 5 14.63 -2.76 -18.36
CA PRO A 5 13.28 -3.28 -18.38
C PRO A 5 13.12 -4.36 -19.45
N VAL A 6 12.51 -5.48 -19.07
CA VAL A 6 12.25 -6.63 -19.94
C VAL A 6 10.78 -7.01 -19.83
N ARG A 7 10.11 -7.20 -20.97
CA ARG A 7 8.74 -7.70 -20.98
C ARG A 7 8.72 -9.23 -20.94
N GLY A 8 7.99 -9.79 -19.98
CA GLY A 8 7.75 -11.22 -19.86
C GLY A 8 6.71 -11.72 -20.86
N THR A 9 6.67 -13.04 -21.04
CA THR A 9 5.68 -13.72 -21.89
C THR A 9 4.27 -13.72 -21.32
N ASP A 10 4.15 -13.49 -20.01
CA ASP A 10 2.91 -13.29 -19.26
C ASP A 10 2.35 -11.87 -19.35
N GLY A 11 3.02 -10.98 -20.10
CA GLY A 11 2.61 -9.60 -20.30
C GLY A 11 3.05 -8.64 -19.19
N LEU A 12 3.72 -9.12 -18.13
CA LEU A 12 4.27 -8.31 -17.06
C LEU A 12 5.64 -7.73 -17.44
N TRP A 13 5.97 -6.59 -16.86
CA TRP A 13 7.30 -6.00 -16.94
C TRP A 13 8.17 -6.47 -15.78
N TYR A 14 9.44 -6.64 -16.08
CA TYR A 14 10.50 -7.03 -15.15
C TYR A 14 11.71 -6.11 -15.32
N LEU A 15 12.61 -6.12 -14.35
CA LEU A 15 13.92 -5.48 -14.41
C LEU A 15 15.03 -6.53 -14.26
N SER A 16 16.00 -6.50 -15.17
CA SER A 16 17.27 -7.21 -15.01
C SER A 16 18.36 -6.27 -14.49
N GLY A 17 19.43 -6.85 -13.94
CA GLY A 17 20.58 -6.11 -13.41
C GLY A 17 20.45 -5.66 -11.95
N VAL A 18 19.37 -6.04 -11.26
CA VAL A 18 19.15 -5.79 -9.82
C VAL A 18 20.18 -6.47 -8.91
N VAL A 19 20.83 -7.51 -9.43
CA VAL A 19 21.99 -8.23 -8.88
C VAL A 19 23.04 -8.46 -9.95
N ALA A 20 24.17 -9.09 -9.59
CA ALA A 20 25.21 -9.42 -10.58
C ALA A 20 24.79 -10.46 -11.61
N ASP A 21 23.88 -11.36 -11.27
CA ASP A 21 23.32 -12.34 -12.20
C ASP A 21 22.23 -11.70 -13.07
N GLU A 22 22.50 -11.56 -14.36
CA GLU A 22 21.62 -10.92 -15.34
C GLU A 22 20.38 -11.74 -15.69
N SER A 23 20.40 -13.05 -15.40
CA SER A 23 19.23 -13.92 -15.59
C SER A 23 18.11 -13.63 -14.59
N THR A 24 18.47 -12.97 -13.48
CA THR A 24 17.52 -12.59 -12.44
C THR A 24 16.66 -11.43 -12.88
N ARG A 25 15.35 -11.64 -12.80
CA ARG A 25 14.31 -10.69 -13.18
C ARG A 25 13.50 -10.31 -11.95
N ALA A 26 13.63 -9.06 -11.50
CA ALA A 26 12.75 -8.51 -10.47
C ALA A 26 11.43 -8.03 -11.12
N PRO A 27 10.26 -8.32 -10.54
CA PRO A 27 8.99 -7.88 -11.13
C PRO A 27 8.82 -6.37 -11.00
N LEU A 28 8.28 -5.76 -12.04
CA LEU A 28 7.91 -4.35 -12.07
C LEU A 28 6.37 -4.21 -12.04
N GLY A 29 5.66 -5.01 -12.84
CA GLY A 29 4.20 -5.06 -12.86
C GLY A 29 3.63 -4.91 -14.27
N ARG A 30 2.32 -4.72 -14.39
CA ARG A 30 1.64 -4.54 -15.70
C ARG A 30 1.87 -3.15 -16.27
N LEU A 31 1.88 -2.14 -15.39
CA LEU A 31 2.19 -0.75 -15.73
C LEU A 31 3.59 -0.43 -15.24
N TYR A 32 4.35 0.38 -15.99
CA TYR A 32 5.60 0.93 -15.49
C TYR A 32 5.96 2.29 -16.10
N TRP A 33 6.78 3.02 -15.37
CA TRP A 33 7.35 4.30 -15.77
C TRP A 33 8.82 4.37 -15.35
N LYS A 34 9.62 5.07 -16.17
CA LYS A 34 10.99 5.48 -15.82
C LYS A 34 11.01 6.98 -15.54
N ILE A 35 11.53 7.36 -14.38
CA ILE A 35 11.63 8.75 -13.91
C ILE A 35 13.07 9.01 -13.49
N GLY A 36 13.86 9.62 -14.37
CA GLY A 36 15.30 9.79 -14.15
C GLY A 36 15.97 8.44 -13.86
N PRO A 37 16.66 8.27 -12.70
CA PRO A 37 17.29 7.02 -12.30
C PRO A 37 16.31 6.02 -11.65
N HIS A 38 15.01 6.32 -11.56
CA HIS A 38 14.01 5.45 -10.95
C HIS A 38 13.18 4.71 -11.97
N PHE A 39 12.80 3.49 -11.61
CA PHE A 39 11.74 2.73 -12.25
C PHE A 39 10.62 2.55 -11.23
N LEU A 40 9.39 2.92 -11.58
CA LEU A 40 8.19 2.62 -10.81
C LEU A 40 7.32 1.68 -11.64
N GLY A 41 6.83 0.61 -11.02
CA GLY A 41 5.90 -0.33 -11.62
C GLY A 41 4.71 -0.59 -10.73
N VAL A 42 3.59 -0.95 -11.34
CA VAL A 42 2.35 -1.27 -10.64
C VAL A 42 1.77 -2.56 -11.20
N ASP A 43 1.46 -3.48 -10.29
CA ASP A 43 0.88 -4.77 -10.54
C ASP A 43 -0.53 -4.81 -9.94
N ASP A 44 -1.50 -4.74 -10.83
CA ASP A 44 -2.94 -4.75 -10.57
C ASP A 44 -3.58 -6.07 -11.03
N SER A 45 -2.78 -7.13 -11.01
CA SER A 45 -3.27 -8.49 -11.23
C SER A 45 -4.20 -8.95 -10.10
N PHE A 46 -4.17 -8.25 -8.96
CA PHE A 46 -5.00 -8.46 -7.77
C PHE A 46 -6.00 -7.31 -7.61
N GLU A 47 -7.17 -7.60 -7.02
CA GLU A 47 -8.19 -6.57 -6.77
C GLU A 47 -7.72 -5.65 -5.65
N GLU A 48 -7.32 -6.23 -4.52
CA GLU A 48 -6.78 -5.48 -3.39
C GLU A 48 -6.00 -6.41 -2.44
N PRO A 49 -4.70 -6.15 -2.18
CA PRO A 49 -3.94 -4.96 -2.54
C PRO A 49 -3.45 -4.95 -3.98
N VAL A 50 -3.31 -3.74 -4.54
CA VAL A 50 -2.47 -3.50 -5.74
C VAL A 50 -1.04 -3.29 -5.28
N ILE A 51 -0.06 -3.83 -6.01
CA ILE A 51 1.36 -3.77 -5.60
C ILE A 51 2.11 -2.74 -6.44
N ALA A 52 2.68 -1.72 -5.79
CA ALA A 52 3.60 -0.77 -6.39
C ALA A 52 5.06 -1.14 -6.05
N ARG A 53 5.95 -1.07 -7.04
CA ARG A 53 7.37 -1.42 -6.91
C ARG A 53 8.23 -0.32 -7.46
N ALA A 54 9.25 0.10 -6.71
CA ALA A 54 10.22 1.06 -7.21
C ALA A 54 11.64 0.51 -7.14
N TYR A 55 12.48 0.85 -8.11
CA TYR A 55 13.88 0.45 -8.20
C TYR A 55 14.74 1.66 -8.59
N TYR A 56 15.86 1.84 -7.91
CA TYR A 56 16.81 2.91 -8.16
C TYR A 56 18.04 2.39 -8.93
N ASP A 57 18.35 2.97 -10.08
CA ASP A 57 19.56 2.65 -10.86
C ASP A 57 20.69 3.66 -10.54
N PRO A 58 21.68 3.30 -9.71
CA PRO A 58 22.77 4.21 -9.38
C PRO A 58 23.69 4.52 -10.56
N THR A 59 23.66 3.74 -11.63
CA THR A 59 24.53 4.00 -12.81
C THR A 59 23.97 5.06 -13.74
N GLN A 60 22.67 5.35 -13.60
CA GLN A 60 21.99 6.40 -14.35
C GLN A 60 21.77 7.64 -13.49
N ASP A 61 22.22 7.64 -12.23
CA ASP A 61 22.15 8.80 -11.37
C ASP A 61 23.21 9.83 -11.78
N ASN A 62 22.80 10.72 -12.67
CA ASN A 62 23.55 11.90 -13.08
C ASN A 62 23.06 13.18 -12.37
N THR A 63 22.34 13.04 -11.26
CA THR A 63 21.77 14.17 -10.53
C THR A 63 22.84 14.93 -9.74
N SER A 64 22.50 16.13 -9.27
CA SER A 64 23.38 16.93 -8.40
C SER A 64 23.52 16.38 -6.97
N LYS A 65 22.77 15.32 -6.62
CA LYS A 65 22.76 14.71 -5.29
C LYS A 65 22.84 13.18 -5.38
N PRO A 66 23.96 12.61 -5.87
CA PRO A 66 24.18 11.18 -5.89
C PRO A 66 24.32 10.62 -4.47
N VAL A 67 24.30 9.29 -4.32
CA VAL A 67 24.47 8.62 -3.02
C VAL A 67 25.78 9.09 -2.40
N PRO A 68 25.77 9.69 -1.20
CA PRO A 68 26.98 10.15 -0.54
C PRO A 68 27.98 9.00 -0.31
N SER A 69 29.27 9.25 -0.48
CA SER A 69 30.32 8.23 -0.27
C SER A 69 30.43 7.74 1.17
N ASN A 70 29.89 8.51 2.13
CA ASN A 70 29.81 8.18 3.55
C ASN A 70 28.43 7.62 3.96
N ALA A 71 27.55 7.31 3.01
CA ALA A 71 26.29 6.63 3.29
C ALA A 71 26.58 5.20 3.78
N GLU A 72 25.92 4.80 4.86
CA GLU A 72 25.92 3.40 5.31
C GLU A 72 25.01 2.56 4.41
N PHE A 73 23.87 3.12 4.02
CA PHE A 73 22.95 2.56 3.04
C PHE A 73 22.00 3.64 2.50
N ALA A 74 21.36 3.35 1.37
CA ALA A 74 20.31 4.16 0.78
C ALA A 74 19.03 3.34 0.55
N GLY A 75 17.87 3.96 0.75
CA GLY A 75 16.56 3.34 0.65
C GLY A 75 15.47 4.35 0.33
N TYR A 76 14.27 3.85 0.02
CA TYR A 76 13.12 4.71 -0.24
C TYR A 76 12.36 5.05 1.03
N MET A 77 11.95 6.30 1.14
CA MET A 77 10.89 6.77 2.05
C MET A 77 9.74 7.32 1.23
N GLN A 78 8.52 6.97 1.62
CA GLN A 78 7.30 7.41 0.94
C GLN A 78 6.45 8.20 1.91
N PHE A 79 5.81 9.24 1.38
CA PHE A 79 4.94 10.13 2.10
C PHE A 79 3.61 10.19 1.36
N ILE A 80 2.50 10.27 2.08
CA ILE A 80 1.15 10.33 1.52
C ILE A 80 0.46 11.62 1.92
N ASN A 81 -0.29 12.18 0.98
CA ASN A 81 -1.35 13.15 1.21
C ASN A 81 -2.63 12.63 0.55
N ILE A 82 -3.76 12.74 1.25
CA ILE A 82 -5.06 12.36 0.71
C ILE A 82 -5.79 13.63 0.30
N TYR A 83 -6.25 13.69 -0.94
CA TYR A 83 -7.05 14.80 -1.46
C TYR A 83 -8.46 14.33 -1.74
N PHE A 84 -9.46 15.07 -1.27
CA PHE A 84 -10.86 14.90 -1.61
C PHE A 84 -11.30 16.11 -2.43
N ASN A 85 -11.74 15.88 -3.67
CA ASN A 85 -12.06 16.95 -4.64
C ASN A 85 -10.96 18.02 -4.75
N GLY A 86 -9.69 17.60 -4.74
CA GLY A 86 -8.53 18.49 -4.86
C GLY A 86 -8.10 19.20 -3.57
N VAL A 87 -8.84 19.05 -2.46
CA VAL A 87 -8.49 19.63 -1.16
C VAL A 87 -7.86 18.55 -0.27
N SER A 88 -6.73 18.87 0.36
CA SER A 88 -6.06 17.93 1.27
C SER A 88 -6.93 17.69 2.51
N VAL A 89 -7.18 16.43 2.84
CA VAL A 89 -7.94 16.01 4.02
C VAL A 89 -7.09 15.18 4.97
N ARG A 90 -7.43 15.22 6.25
CA ARG A 90 -6.72 14.41 7.26
C ARG A 90 -7.04 12.91 7.11
N PRO A 91 -6.12 12.00 7.49
CA PRO A 91 -6.35 10.56 7.34
C PRO A 91 -7.61 10.05 8.03
N GLU A 92 -7.98 10.60 9.19
CA GLU A 92 -9.20 10.25 9.92
C GLU A 92 -10.50 10.65 9.21
N ALA A 93 -10.44 11.70 8.37
CA ALA A 93 -11.57 12.14 7.57
C ALA A 93 -11.81 11.15 6.43
N TYR A 94 -10.74 10.66 5.79
CA TYR A 94 -10.83 9.58 4.82
C TYR A 94 -11.34 8.28 5.48
N GLY A 95 -10.77 7.87 6.61
CA GLY A 95 -11.18 6.66 7.31
C GLY A 95 -10.45 5.39 6.87
N GLY A 96 -11.13 4.24 6.92
CA GLY A 96 -10.52 2.95 6.60
C GLY A 96 -9.28 2.66 7.47
N HIS A 97 -8.31 1.96 6.88
CA HIS A 97 -7.06 1.60 7.55
C HIS A 97 -6.08 2.79 7.69
N VAL A 98 -6.22 3.83 6.86
CA VAL A 98 -5.36 5.03 6.93
C VAL A 98 -5.77 5.96 8.07
N ALA A 99 -6.96 5.80 8.66
CA ALA A 99 -7.43 6.63 9.77
C ALA A 99 -6.44 6.67 10.94
N ASP A 100 -5.80 5.54 11.25
CA ASP A 100 -4.84 5.40 12.35
C ASP A 100 -3.58 6.26 12.16
N ARG A 101 -3.37 6.79 10.95
CA ARG A 101 -2.24 7.67 10.60
C ARG A 101 -2.44 9.11 11.07
N ALA A 102 -3.65 9.47 11.48
CA ALA A 102 -4.04 10.79 11.96
C ALA A 102 -3.12 11.36 13.04
N PHE A 103 -2.63 10.51 13.96
CA PHE A 103 -1.85 10.95 15.12
C PHE A 103 -0.46 11.49 14.76
N TYR A 104 0.06 11.12 13.59
CA TYR A 104 1.39 11.54 13.12
C TYR A 104 1.35 12.19 11.73
N ALA A 105 0.16 12.58 11.28
CA ALA A 105 0.03 13.45 10.12
C ALA A 105 0.61 14.83 10.44
N GLY A 106 1.67 15.19 9.72
CA GLY A 106 2.32 16.49 9.80
C GLY A 106 1.59 17.58 9.01
N PRO A 107 2.24 18.74 8.84
CA PRO A 107 1.67 19.86 8.10
C PRO A 107 1.18 19.48 6.69
N GLY A 108 0.06 20.06 6.28
CA GLY A 108 -0.59 19.74 5.01
C GLY A 108 -1.26 18.37 4.95
N ASN A 109 -1.46 17.71 6.10
CA ASN A 109 -2.00 16.35 6.25
C ASN A 109 -1.07 15.28 5.65
N THR A 110 0.23 15.57 5.59
CA THR A 110 1.25 14.67 5.05
C THR A 110 1.72 13.70 6.13
N PHE A 111 1.75 12.40 5.84
CA PHE A 111 2.30 11.42 6.77
C PHE A 111 3.27 10.47 6.06
N VAL A 112 4.17 9.86 6.83
CA VAL A 112 5.09 8.85 6.29
C VAL A 112 4.32 7.53 6.10
N ASP A 113 4.32 7.02 4.88
CA ASP A 113 3.80 5.69 4.55
C ASP A 113 4.86 4.64 4.88
N PHE A 114 5.08 4.44 6.16
CA PHE A 114 6.06 3.53 6.72
C PHE A 114 5.38 2.73 7.84
N MET A 115 6.16 2.11 8.73
CA MET A 115 5.57 1.60 9.96
C MET A 115 5.11 2.73 10.87
N GLY A 116 4.13 2.43 11.71
CA GLY A 116 3.76 3.33 12.78
C GLY A 116 4.94 3.68 13.68
N PRO A 117 4.97 4.89 14.27
CA PRO A 117 5.98 5.26 15.27
C PRO A 117 6.15 4.23 16.39
N ALA A 118 5.07 3.55 16.79
CA ALA A 118 5.05 2.44 17.75
C ALA A 118 5.95 1.27 17.33
N ASP A 119 5.68 0.74 16.14
CA ASP A 119 6.38 -0.40 15.56
C ASP A 119 7.83 -0.05 15.24
N ALA A 120 8.08 1.19 14.81
CA ALA A 120 9.42 1.74 14.63
C ALA A 120 10.19 1.76 15.95
N ALA A 121 9.59 2.32 17.01
CA ALA A 121 10.19 2.36 18.34
C ALA A 121 10.50 0.95 18.87
N ALA A 122 9.62 -0.02 18.63
CA ALA A 122 9.84 -1.42 19.00
C ALA A 122 11.04 -2.07 18.29
N ARG A 123 11.42 -1.56 17.10
CA ARG A 123 12.53 -2.05 16.27
C ARG A 123 13.83 -1.26 16.41
N VAL A 124 13.82 -0.16 17.15
CA VAL A 124 15.04 0.61 17.45
C VAL A 124 16.00 -0.25 18.25
N ASP A 125 17.26 -0.35 17.80
CA ASP A 125 18.32 -0.92 18.61
C ASP A 125 18.53 -0.01 19.83
N ARG A 126 18.16 -0.51 21.02
CA ARG A 126 18.19 0.26 22.26
C ARG A 126 19.61 0.63 22.72
N GLN A 127 20.64 -0.13 22.33
CA GLN A 127 22.02 0.13 22.75
C GLN A 127 22.59 1.36 22.03
N ILE A 128 22.25 1.51 20.75
CA ILE A 128 22.72 2.62 19.91
C ILE A 128 21.62 3.63 19.56
N ARG A 129 20.40 3.43 20.09
CA ARG A 129 19.16 4.18 19.80
C ARG A 129 18.99 4.50 18.32
N LYS A 130 19.12 3.47 17.47
CA LYS A 130 19.10 3.62 16.01
C LYS A 130 18.15 2.62 15.34
N LEU A 131 17.40 3.10 14.36
CA LEU A 131 16.55 2.36 13.43
C LEU A 131 17.14 2.48 12.02
N ASN A 132 16.86 1.51 11.16
CA ASN A 132 17.08 1.65 9.72
C ASN A 132 15.82 2.28 9.10
N PRO A 133 15.86 3.55 8.68
CA PRO A 133 14.67 4.36 8.42
C PRO A 133 14.08 4.14 7.02
N PHE A 134 13.76 2.91 6.61
CA PHE A 134 13.23 2.59 5.27
C PHE A 134 12.31 1.36 5.32
N TYR A 135 11.30 1.27 4.45
CA TYR A 135 10.14 0.33 4.48
C TYR A 135 10.26 -0.93 5.38
N ALA A 136 9.29 -1.06 6.28
CA ALA A 136 9.51 -1.45 7.68
C ALA A 136 9.49 -2.94 8.00
N TYR A 137 9.09 -3.78 7.07
CA TYR A 137 9.17 -5.22 7.33
C TYR A 137 10.61 -5.75 7.27
N ASN A 138 11.61 -4.88 7.11
CA ASN A 138 13.04 -5.14 7.28
C ASN A 138 13.44 -5.63 8.70
N GLY A 139 12.57 -6.35 9.42
CA GLY A 139 12.86 -7.12 10.62
C GLY A 139 13.78 -8.33 10.37
N SER A 140 14.22 -8.57 9.14
CA SER A 140 15.28 -9.52 8.82
C SER A 140 16.03 -9.14 7.54
N LEU A 141 16.62 -7.94 7.47
CA LEU A 141 17.74 -7.69 6.54
C LEU A 141 19.07 -8.28 7.04
N SER A 142 19.04 -9.19 8.02
CA SER A 142 20.23 -9.91 8.47
C SER A 142 20.72 -10.95 7.47
N SER A 143 19.86 -11.42 6.54
CA SER A 143 20.30 -12.26 5.44
C SER A 143 20.65 -11.39 4.25
N GLN A 144 21.95 -11.27 3.95
CA GLN A 144 22.40 -11.01 2.58
C GLN A 144 21.60 -11.91 1.64
N PHE A 145 21.19 -11.41 0.48
CA PHE A 145 20.67 -12.30 -0.55
C PHE A 145 21.77 -13.33 -0.84
N THR A 146 21.49 -14.59 -0.53
CA THR A 146 22.43 -15.68 -0.72
C THR A 146 22.31 -16.26 -2.12
N THR A 147 21.18 -16.02 -2.81
CA THR A 147 20.97 -16.44 -4.20
C THR A 147 20.24 -15.38 -5.02
N ALA A 148 20.55 -15.32 -6.30
CA ALA A 148 19.93 -14.39 -7.25
C ALA A 148 18.41 -14.65 -7.40
N THR A 149 17.98 -15.90 -7.22
CA THR A 149 16.56 -16.31 -7.21
C THR A 149 15.73 -15.65 -6.10
N GLN A 150 16.36 -15.20 -5.00
CA GLN A 150 15.66 -14.47 -3.94
C GLN A 150 15.18 -13.09 -4.39
N PHE A 151 15.77 -12.51 -5.44
CA PHE A 151 15.25 -11.31 -6.11
C PHE A 151 14.09 -11.62 -7.07
N ALA A 152 14.04 -12.85 -7.62
CA ALA A 152 12.99 -13.29 -8.53
C ALA A 152 11.71 -13.76 -7.82
N THR A 153 11.81 -14.14 -6.53
CA THR A 153 10.68 -14.60 -5.68
C THR A 153 9.97 -13.46 -4.95
N TYR A 154 9.98 -12.27 -5.55
CA TYR A 154 9.33 -11.05 -5.05
C TYR A 154 7.83 -11.09 -5.38
N PRO A 155 6.90 -10.68 -4.48
CA PRO A 155 7.09 -9.72 -3.40
C PRO A 155 7.64 -10.33 -2.11
N ARG A 156 8.67 -9.71 -1.54
CA ARG A 156 8.88 -9.75 -0.08
C ARG A 156 8.25 -8.47 0.48
N THR A 157 7.78 -8.52 1.72
CA THR A 157 7.29 -7.36 2.47
C THR A 157 8.33 -6.23 2.63
N ASN A 158 9.52 -6.38 2.05
CA ASN A 158 10.78 -5.72 2.37
C ASN A 158 11.41 -5.18 1.10
N GLY A 159 11.41 -3.86 0.96
CA GLY A 159 12.28 -3.19 -0.01
C GLY A 159 13.75 -3.53 0.27
N VAL A 160 14.58 -3.48 -0.77
CA VAL A 160 16.02 -3.73 -0.66
C VAL A 160 16.77 -2.44 -0.44
N LEU A 161 17.70 -2.42 0.52
CA LEU A 161 18.61 -1.29 0.70
C LEU A 161 19.82 -1.43 -0.20
N LEU A 162 20.25 -0.30 -0.77
CA LEU A 162 21.54 -0.21 -1.43
C LEU A 162 22.60 0.03 -0.37
N PHE A 163 23.54 -0.91 -0.24
CA PHE A 163 24.76 -0.71 0.55
C PHE A 163 25.85 -0.11 -0.35
N ALA A 164 26.85 0.51 0.25
CA ALA A 164 28.07 0.83 -0.49
C ALA A 164 28.58 -0.44 -1.17
N TYR A 165 28.79 -0.36 -2.50
CA TYR A 165 29.07 -1.51 -3.34
C TYR A 165 30.36 -2.22 -2.88
N ASP A 166 30.24 -3.50 -2.52
CA ASP A 166 31.37 -4.39 -2.33
C ASP A 166 31.61 -5.13 -3.65
N GLY A 167 32.62 -4.69 -4.38
CA GLY A 167 33.00 -5.23 -5.69
C GLY A 167 33.30 -6.73 -5.72
N THR A 168 33.41 -7.37 -4.55
CA THR A 168 33.66 -8.81 -4.42
C THR A 168 32.38 -9.63 -4.24
N ASN A 169 31.27 -9.01 -3.83
CA ASN A 169 30.03 -9.71 -3.51
C ASN A 169 29.04 -9.72 -4.68
N ARG A 170 29.03 -10.82 -5.43
CA ARG A 170 28.12 -11.01 -6.58
C ARG A 170 26.64 -11.18 -6.18
N SER A 171 26.34 -11.49 -4.93
CA SER A 171 24.97 -11.64 -4.44
C SER A 171 24.42 -10.36 -3.79
N GLN A 172 25.23 -9.29 -3.70
CA GLN A 172 24.79 -8.00 -3.21
C GLN A 172 23.78 -7.35 -4.17
N ALA A 173 22.75 -6.74 -3.57
CA ALA A 173 21.84 -5.85 -4.29
C ALA A 173 22.60 -4.71 -4.96
N ARG A 174 22.27 -4.43 -6.22
CA ARG A 174 22.86 -3.30 -6.98
C ARG A 174 21.99 -2.05 -6.99
N CYS A 175 20.78 -2.15 -6.45
CA CYS A 175 19.80 -1.08 -6.41
C CYS A 175 19.08 -1.05 -5.07
N ALA A 176 18.65 0.13 -4.65
CA ALA A 176 17.61 0.26 -3.64
C ALA A 176 16.26 -0.06 -4.29
N SER A 177 15.36 -0.70 -3.54
CA SER A 177 14.00 -0.98 -4.01
C SER A 177 12.96 -0.78 -2.93
N LEU A 178 11.72 -0.63 -3.38
CA LEU A 178 10.52 -0.47 -2.58
C LEU A 178 9.47 -1.47 -3.07
N VAL A 179 8.72 -2.06 -2.14
CA VAL A 179 7.36 -2.55 -2.38
C VAL A 179 6.43 -1.78 -1.48
N ALA A 180 5.40 -1.20 -2.07
CA ALA A 180 4.29 -0.59 -1.39
C ALA A 180 3.01 -1.32 -1.80
N GLU A 181 2.13 -1.51 -0.83
CA GLU A 181 0.82 -2.10 -1.04
C GLU A 181 -0.24 -1.01 -1.02
N LEU A 182 -1.18 -1.10 -1.94
CA LEU A 182 -2.25 -0.12 -2.11
C LEU A 182 -3.56 -0.78 -1.76
N VAL A 183 -4.09 -0.40 -0.60
CA VAL A 183 -5.39 -0.87 -0.07
C VAL A 183 -6.33 0.32 0.10
N PRO A 184 -6.76 0.98 -0.99
CA PRO A 184 -7.63 2.15 -0.89
C PRO A 184 -9.02 1.83 -0.28
N GLY A 185 -9.36 0.58 -0.04
CA GLY A 185 -10.58 0.14 0.61
C GLY A 185 -10.86 0.84 1.95
N LEU A 186 -12.15 1.14 2.16
CA LEU A 186 -12.66 1.82 3.36
C LEU A 186 -13.21 0.88 4.41
N LEU A 187 -13.42 -0.39 4.05
CA LEU A 187 -13.93 -1.40 4.98
C LEU A 187 -12.82 -1.74 5.99
N THR A 188 -13.16 -1.78 7.28
CA THR A 188 -12.20 -2.07 8.35
C THR A 188 -12.39 -3.49 8.90
N ALA A 189 -11.38 -4.00 9.61
CA ALA A 189 -11.47 -5.29 10.31
C ALA A 189 -12.69 -5.36 11.24
N LYS A 190 -13.05 -4.23 11.88
CA LYS A 190 -14.23 -4.11 12.75
C LYS A 190 -15.55 -4.27 11.97
N ASP A 191 -15.61 -3.77 10.75
CA ASP A 191 -16.81 -3.89 9.92
C ASP A 191 -17.00 -5.32 9.44
N VAL A 192 -15.91 -6.01 9.06
CA VAL A 192 -15.92 -7.44 8.73
C VAL A 192 -16.31 -8.28 9.95
N ALA A 193 -15.69 -8.04 11.11
CA ALA A 193 -15.96 -8.79 12.33
C ALA A 193 -17.44 -8.76 12.75
N ARG A 194 -18.16 -7.66 12.49
CA ARG A 194 -19.59 -7.54 12.76
C ARG A 194 -20.47 -8.44 11.89
N GLN A 195 -19.97 -8.86 10.73
CA GLN A 195 -20.68 -9.78 9.85
C GLN A 195 -20.45 -11.25 10.22
N LEU A 196 -19.48 -11.54 11.09
CA LEU A 196 -19.15 -12.92 11.46
C LEU A 196 -20.08 -13.41 12.57
N THR A 197 -20.87 -14.44 12.28
CA THR A 197 -21.82 -15.03 13.22
C THR A 197 -21.58 -16.54 13.33
N PRO A 198 -22.11 -17.21 14.39
CA PRO A 198 -22.08 -18.66 14.45
C PRO A 198 -22.79 -19.33 13.26
N ASP A 199 -23.86 -18.70 12.73
CA ASP A 199 -24.71 -19.27 11.69
C ASP A 199 -24.03 -19.28 10.31
N ASN A 200 -23.15 -18.31 10.04
CA ASN A 200 -22.39 -18.25 8.79
C ASN A 200 -20.99 -18.87 8.89
N ARG A 201 -20.65 -19.50 10.02
CA ARG A 201 -19.40 -20.22 10.18
C ARG A 201 -19.48 -21.56 9.45
N LEU A 202 -18.68 -21.72 8.41
CA LEU A 202 -18.52 -23.00 7.74
C LEU A 202 -17.72 -23.97 8.60
N ARG A 203 -16.55 -23.53 9.11
CA ARG A 203 -15.67 -24.39 9.93
C ARG A 203 -14.50 -23.65 10.58
N ALA A 204 -13.81 -24.38 11.45
CA ALA A 204 -12.43 -24.13 11.84
C ALA A 204 -11.54 -25.26 11.34
N VAL A 205 -10.57 -24.94 10.50
CA VAL A 205 -9.58 -25.86 9.94
C VAL A 205 -8.39 -25.92 10.90
N PRO A 206 -8.13 -27.06 11.56
CA PRO A 206 -6.93 -27.20 12.40
C PRO A 206 -5.66 -27.13 11.55
N CYS A 207 -4.67 -26.37 12.00
CA CYS A 207 -3.39 -26.21 11.30
C CYS A 207 -2.25 -25.97 12.29
N GLN A 208 -1.00 -26.11 11.83
CA GLN A 208 0.15 -25.69 12.60
C GLN A 208 0.43 -24.20 12.35
N PRO A 209 0.98 -23.46 13.33
CA PRO A 209 1.41 -22.08 13.13
C PRO A 209 2.39 -21.91 11.96
N ALA A 210 3.20 -22.93 11.69
CA ALA A 210 4.12 -22.96 10.56
C ALA A 210 3.40 -22.95 9.20
N ASP A 211 2.23 -23.60 9.09
CA ASP A 211 1.46 -23.63 7.84
C ASP A 211 0.93 -22.23 7.52
N ILE A 212 0.39 -21.54 8.52
CA ILE A 212 -0.06 -20.14 8.38
C ILE A 212 1.11 -19.24 8.03
N ALA A 213 2.27 -19.41 8.68
CA ALA A 213 3.44 -18.58 8.42
C ALA A 213 4.03 -18.78 7.01
N ASN A 214 3.95 -19.99 6.45
CA ASN A 214 4.53 -20.32 5.15
C ASN A 214 3.57 -20.07 3.99
N ASP A 215 2.31 -20.46 4.15
CA ASP A 215 1.34 -20.55 3.05
C ASP A 215 0.18 -19.54 3.19
N GLY A 216 -0.10 -19.10 4.41
CA GLY A 216 -1.18 -18.18 4.73
C GLY A 216 -2.52 -18.85 5.00
N ALA A 217 -3.33 -18.19 5.84
CA ALA A 217 -4.60 -18.72 6.30
C ALA A 217 -5.56 -19.04 5.14
N TYR A 218 -5.59 -18.19 4.11
CA TYR A 218 -6.43 -18.38 2.93
C TYR A 218 -6.08 -19.66 2.17
N HIS A 219 -4.78 -19.99 2.02
CA HIS A 219 -4.33 -21.19 1.30
C HIS A 219 -4.70 -22.46 2.07
N VAL A 220 -4.47 -22.45 3.38
CA VAL A 220 -4.86 -23.54 4.28
C VAL A 220 -6.37 -23.80 4.19
N ALA A 221 -7.19 -22.74 4.20
CA ALA A 221 -8.64 -22.85 4.06
C ALA A 221 -9.05 -23.44 2.69
N LEU A 222 -8.48 -22.93 1.60
CA LEU A 222 -8.84 -23.38 0.24
C LEU A 222 -8.47 -24.85 0.01
N ILE A 223 -7.30 -25.31 0.47
CA ILE A 223 -6.92 -26.74 0.40
C ILE A 223 -7.95 -27.60 1.13
N ASP A 224 -8.37 -27.19 2.32
CA ASP A 224 -9.33 -27.97 3.11
C ASP A 224 -10.71 -28.04 2.44
N LEU A 225 -11.20 -26.90 1.93
CA LEU A 225 -12.48 -26.82 1.20
C LEU A 225 -12.47 -27.66 -0.08
N GLN A 226 -11.36 -27.66 -0.83
CA GLN A 226 -11.19 -28.52 -2.00
C GLN A 226 -11.19 -30.00 -1.62
N ARG A 227 -10.47 -30.38 -0.55
CA ARG A 227 -10.38 -31.76 -0.08
C ARG A 227 -11.73 -32.32 0.38
N THR A 228 -12.53 -31.48 1.01
CA THR A 228 -13.83 -31.87 1.58
C THR A 228 -14.99 -31.78 0.60
N GLY A 229 -14.76 -31.16 -0.57
CA GLY A 229 -15.78 -31.04 -1.62
C GLY A 229 -16.83 -29.99 -1.32
N ASP A 230 -16.61 -29.12 -0.32
CA ASP A 230 -17.55 -28.06 0.05
C ASP A 230 -17.65 -26.96 -1.02
N LEU A 231 -16.61 -26.82 -1.86
CA LEU A 231 -16.58 -25.90 -3.01
C LEU A 231 -15.89 -26.56 -4.21
N PRO A 232 -16.59 -27.43 -4.96
CA PRO A 232 -16.01 -28.14 -6.10
C PRO A 232 -15.69 -27.16 -7.24
N GLY A 233 -14.49 -27.27 -7.81
CA GLY A 233 -14.12 -26.54 -9.04
C GLY A 233 -13.49 -25.16 -8.84
N LEU A 234 -13.19 -24.74 -7.61
CA LEU A 234 -12.45 -23.50 -7.37
C LEU A 234 -11.00 -23.63 -7.82
N SER A 235 -10.68 -23.03 -8.97
CA SER A 235 -9.31 -22.73 -9.36
C SER A 235 -8.92 -21.39 -8.78
N TYR A 236 -7.70 -21.32 -8.23
CA TYR A 236 -7.07 -20.08 -7.81
C TYR A 236 -7.11 -18.97 -8.89
N ALA A 237 -6.97 -19.35 -10.17
CA ALA A 237 -7.01 -18.40 -11.27
C ALA A 237 -8.37 -17.69 -11.44
N ASP A 238 -9.44 -18.21 -10.84
CA ASP A 238 -10.78 -17.65 -10.98
C ASP A 238 -11.24 -16.82 -9.77
N LEU A 239 -10.43 -16.78 -8.71
CA LEU A 239 -10.77 -16.13 -7.46
C LEU A 239 -10.27 -14.67 -7.43
N ALA A 240 -11.12 -13.77 -6.94
CA ALA A 240 -10.73 -12.43 -6.50
C ALA A 240 -10.70 -12.42 -4.97
N GLY A 241 -9.83 -11.60 -4.37
CA GLY A 241 -9.88 -11.41 -2.93
C GLY A 241 -9.41 -10.03 -2.50
N THR A 242 -9.88 -9.67 -1.31
CA THR A 242 -9.60 -8.42 -0.61
C THR A 242 -9.04 -8.75 0.77
N VAL A 243 -7.90 -8.19 1.11
CA VAL A 243 -7.35 -8.27 2.47
C VAL A 243 -7.82 -7.07 3.28
N ILE A 244 -8.37 -7.32 4.46
CA ILE A 244 -8.87 -6.29 5.39
C ILE A 244 -8.45 -6.68 6.80
N GLY A 245 -7.40 -6.04 7.31
CA GLY A 245 -6.93 -6.39 8.63
C GLY A 245 -6.38 -7.83 8.65
N GLY A 246 -6.75 -8.60 9.67
CA GLY A 246 -6.50 -10.04 9.74
C GLY A 246 -7.43 -10.92 8.89
N TYR A 247 -8.34 -10.33 8.11
CA TYR A 247 -9.34 -11.07 7.31
C TYR A 247 -8.97 -11.09 5.82
N THR A 248 -9.14 -12.24 5.18
CA THR A 248 -9.13 -12.37 3.72
C THR A 248 -10.54 -12.66 3.25
N LEU A 249 -11.13 -11.73 2.49
CA LEU A 249 -12.39 -11.94 1.77
C LEU A 249 -12.09 -12.49 0.39
N ILE A 250 -12.72 -13.59 0.00
CA ILE A 250 -12.55 -14.22 -1.30
C ILE A 250 -13.92 -14.27 -1.97
N GLU A 251 -14.06 -13.61 -3.11
CA GLU A 251 -15.28 -13.68 -3.91
C GLU A 251 -15.36 -15.03 -4.62
N LEU A 252 -16.46 -15.76 -4.41
CA LEU A 252 -16.70 -17.04 -5.05
C LEU A 252 -17.41 -16.85 -6.40
N PRO A 253 -17.01 -17.55 -7.47
CA PRO A 253 -17.73 -17.52 -8.72
C PRO A 253 -19.10 -18.17 -8.55
N ASP A 254 -20.18 -17.43 -8.80
CA ASP A 254 -21.53 -17.95 -8.86
C ASP A 254 -22.14 -17.79 -10.27
N THR A 255 -22.99 -18.73 -10.63
CA THR A 255 -23.73 -18.77 -11.90
C THR A 255 -24.90 -17.79 -11.95
N GLU A 256 -25.39 -17.32 -10.80
CA GLU A 256 -26.55 -16.40 -10.71
C GLU A 256 -26.13 -14.92 -10.57
N GLY A 257 -24.82 -14.62 -10.55
CA GLY A 257 -24.30 -13.25 -10.49
C GLY A 257 -24.37 -12.61 -9.10
N ILE A 258 -24.73 -13.37 -8.06
CA ILE A 258 -24.68 -12.93 -6.66
C ILE A 258 -23.58 -13.74 -5.97
N ASN A 259 -22.34 -13.28 -6.13
CA ASN A 259 -21.17 -14.01 -5.67
C ASN A 259 -21.02 -13.92 -4.14
N PRO A 260 -21.19 -15.03 -3.37
CA PRO A 260 -20.93 -15.00 -1.94
C PRO A 260 -19.44 -14.84 -1.66
N PHE A 261 -19.11 -14.40 -0.44
CA PHE A 261 -17.73 -14.21 -0.01
C PHE A 261 -17.33 -15.28 1.01
N LEU A 262 -16.17 -15.91 0.83
CA LEU A 262 -15.49 -16.58 1.94
C LEU A 262 -14.74 -15.54 2.76
N CYS A 263 -14.97 -15.51 4.07
CA CYS A 263 -14.13 -14.78 4.99
C CYS A 263 -13.22 -15.76 5.74
N VAL A 264 -11.92 -15.58 5.59
CA VAL A 264 -10.88 -16.46 6.16
C VAL A 264 -9.98 -15.66 7.09
N TYR A 265 -9.73 -16.19 8.29
CA TYR A 265 -8.81 -15.57 9.26
C TYR A 265 -8.24 -16.60 10.25
N PRO A 266 -6.98 -16.45 10.70
CA PRO A 266 -6.42 -17.31 11.75
C PRO A 266 -7.08 -17.03 13.11
N ASN A 267 -7.13 -18.03 13.99
CA ASN A 267 -7.46 -17.80 15.39
C ASN A 267 -6.27 -17.16 16.14
N ASP A 268 -6.52 -16.63 17.34
CA ASP A 268 -5.50 -15.90 18.13
C ASP A 268 -4.22 -16.71 18.40
N SER A 269 -4.32 -18.04 18.46
CA SER A 269 -3.18 -18.94 18.69
C SER A 269 -2.50 -19.46 17.41
N ASN A 270 -2.97 -19.07 16.22
CA ASN A 270 -2.51 -19.60 14.92
C ASN A 270 -2.54 -21.14 14.82
N THR A 271 -3.45 -21.78 15.55
CA THR A 271 -3.63 -23.25 15.54
C THR A 271 -4.84 -23.70 14.74
N ALA A 272 -5.64 -22.75 14.28
CA ALA A 272 -6.75 -23.01 13.38
C ALA A 272 -7.00 -21.80 12.48
N VAL A 273 -7.57 -22.06 11.32
CA VAL A 273 -8.11 -21.06 10.41
C VAL A 273 -9.63 -21.13 10.45
N ASN A 274 -10.28 -20.02 10.78
CA ASN A 274 -11.73 -19.89 10.72
C ASN A 274 -12.16 -19.53 9.30
N VAL A 275 -13.23 -20.19 8.85
CA VAL A 275 -13.83 -19.99 7.53
C VAL A 275 -15.32 -19.71 7.70
N HIS A 276 -15.76 -18.58 7.18
CA HIS A 276 -17.16 -18.16 7.15
C HIS A 276 -17.62 -17.96 5.70
N LEU A 277 -18.90 -18.22 5.43
CA LEU A 277 -19.54 -17.95 4.14
C LEU A 277 -20.52 -16.79 4.32
N LEU A 278 -20.16 -15.64 3.77
CA LEU A 278 -20.93 -14.41 3.86
C LEU A 278 -21.75 -14.21 2.59
N ALA A 279 -22.99 -13.74 2.74
CA ALA A 279 -23.79 -13.39 1.59
C ALA A 279 -23.28 -12.08 0.96
N ALA A 280 -23.35 -11.96 -0.37
CA ALA A 280 -22.84 -10.78 -1.10
C ALA A 280 -23.39 -9.46 -0.52
N HIS A 281 -24.70 -9.40 -0.29
CA HIS A 281 -25.38 -8.22 0.20
C HIS A 281 -24.93 -7.75 1.59
N GLU A 282 -24.40 -8.64 2.45
CA GLU A 282 -23.89 -8.28 3.77
C GLU A 282 -22.59 -7.47 3.63
N ILE A 283 -21.68 -7.96 2.78
CA ILE A 283 -20.41 -7.30 2.49
C ILE A 283 -20.62 -6.01 1.70
N ASP A 284 -21.48 -6.04 0.69
CA ASP A 284 -21.75 -4.86 -0.15
C ASP A 284 -22.42 -3.75 0.65
N SER A 285 -23.38 -4.07 1.52
CA SER A 285 -24.00 -3.10 2.43
C SER A 285 -22.97 -2.47 3.38
N ALA A 286 -22.05 -3.28 3.93
CA ALA A 286 -20.98 -2.77 4.78
C ALA A 286 -20.00 -1.87 4.01
N ARG A 287 -19.63 -2.24 2.78
CA ARG A 287 -18.79 -1.44 1.88
C ARG A 287 -19.44 -0.10 1.56
N GLN A 288 -20.69 -0.10 1.11
CA GLN A 288 -21.44 1.12 0.78
C GLN A 288 -21.57 2.05 2.00
N SER A 289 -21.86 1.48 3.17
CA SER A 289 -21.95 2.24 4.43
C SER A 289 -20.62 2.90 4.80
N ALA A 290 -19.50 2.18 4.64
CA ALA A 290 -18.16 2.71 4.89
C ALA A 290 -17.80 3.84 3.91
N VAL A 291 -18.13 3.68 2.61
CA VAL A 291 -17.96 4.71 1.57
C VAL A 291 -18.73 5.97 1.92
N MET A 292 -20.04 5.86 2.18
CA MET A 292 -20.87 7.03 2.48
C MET A 292 -20.40 7.75 3.75
N THR A 293 -20.00 6.99 4.78
CA THR A 293 -19.46 7.55 6.03
C THR A 293 -18.14 8.29 5.80
N SER A 294 -17.24 7.77 4.95
CA SER A 294 -16.00 8.44 4.56
C SER A 294 -16.27 9.75 3.83
N LEU A 295 -17.14 9.71 2.80
CA LEU A 295 -17.49 10.88 2.01
C LEU A 295 -18.12 12.00 2.85
N LEU A 296 -18.98 11.65 3.81
CA LEU A 296 -19.56 12.60 4.76
C LEU A 296 -18.49 13.27 5.63
N ARG A 297 -17.56 12.49 6.19
CA ARG A 297 -16.46 13.01 7.02
C ARG A 297 -15.52 13.91 6.23
N MET A 298 -15.14 13.53 5.01
CA MET A 298 -14.28 14.36 4.16
C MET A 298 -14.98 15.65 3.75
N THR A 299 -16.28 15.62 3.48
CA THR A 299 -17.07 16.83 3.21
C THR A 299 -17.08 17.76 4.42
N GLN A 300 -17.38 17.23 5.61
CA GLN A 300 -17.35 18.01 6.86
C GLN A 300 -15.96 18.61 7.12
N ALA A 301 -14.90 17.84 6.93
CA ALA A 301 -13.53 18.31 7.13
C ALA A 301 -13.16 19.48 6.21
N ILE A 302 -13.68 19.53 4.98
CA ILE A 302 -13.49 20.68 4.08
C ILE A 302 -14.36 21.87 4.52
N GLU A 303 -15.59 21.63 4.98
CA GLU A 303 -16.48 22.71 5.43
C GLU A 303 -15.97 23.41 6.70
N ASP A 304 -15.36 22.66 7.62
CA ASP A 304 -14.83 23.17 8.89
C ASP A 304 -13.52 23.98 8.70
N ASP A 305 -12.85 23.84 7.55
CA ASP A 305 -11.61 24.54 7.20
C ASP A 305 -11.94 25.83 6.42
N GLU A 306 -12.61 26.78 7.10
CA GLU A 306 -13.18 28.01 6.51
C GLU A 306 -12.13 28.92 5.79
N ASP A 307 -10.83 28.74 6.04
CA ASP A 307 -9.75 29.54 5.44
C ASP A 307 -9.28 29.06 4.05
N ASN A 308 -9.70 27.87 3.57
CA ASN A 308 -9.22 27.26 2.31
C ASN A 308 -10.23 27.29 1.14
N LEU A 309 -11.41 27.89 1.30
CA LEU A 309 -12.51 27.78 0.34
C LEU A 309 -12.45 28.84 -0.76
N THR A 310 -11.85 28.51 -1.92
CA THR A 310 -12.08 29.29 -3.16
C THR A 310 -12.68 28.49 -4.33
N GLU A 311 -12.75 27.16 -4.34
CA GLU A 311 -13.19 26.41 -5.54
C GLU A 311 -14.09 25.17 -5.32
N VAL A 312 -14.71 24.98 -4.15
CA VAL A 312 -15.74 23.92 -4.03
C VAL A 312 -17.10 24.50 -4.43
N GLU A 313 -17.61 24.12 -5.61
CA GLU A 313 -18.98 24.42 -6.02
C GLU A 313 -19.95 23.81 -5.00
N ARG A 314 -20.51 24.69 -4.15
CA ARG A 314 -21.44 24.31 -3.09
C ARG A 314 -22.74 23.83 -3.70
N GLY A 315 -23.01 22.52 -3.60
CA GLY A 315 -24.36 22.01 -3.79
C GLY A 315 -25.31 22.59 -2.72
N PRO A 316 -26.61 22.73 -3.00
CA PRO A 316 -27.57 23.22 -2.01
C PRO A 316 -27.62 22.27 -0.80
N ARG A 317 -27.44 22.83 0.41
CA ARG A 317 -27.64 22.11 1.68
C ARG A 317 -29.12 21.75 1.85
N THR A 318 -29.51 20.53 1.51
CA THR A 318 -30.81 19.98 1.90
C THR A 318 -30.68 19.18 3.19
N ARG A 319 -30.98 19.81 4.34
CA ARG A 319 -31.35 19.07 5.56
C ARG A 319 -32.76 18.48 5.35
N GLY A 320 -32.84 17.34 4.68
CA GLY A 320 -34.07 16.62 4.43
C GLY A 320 -34.38 15.61 5.55
N VAL A 321 -35.53 15.78 6.19
CA VAL A 321 -36.08 14.94 7.29
C VAL A 321 -36.67 13.61 6.77
N SER A 322 -36.21 13.08 5.62
CA SER A 322 -36.72 11.82 5.07
C SER A 322 -35.71 11.12 4.14
N GLY A 323 -35.03 10.08 4.66
CA GLY A 323 -34.83 8.77 4.03
C GLY A 323 -34.28 8.60 2.59
N LEU A 324 -33.90 9.64 1.87
CA LEU A 324 -33.22 9.54 0.58
C LEU A 324 -31.85 10.21 0.71
N ASP A 325 -30.81 9.39 0.75
CA ASP A 325 -29.40 9.77 0.84
C ASP A 325 -28.99 10.67 -0.35
N THR A 326 -29.25 11.97 -0.24
CA THR A 326 -28.65 12.94 -1.15
C THR A 326 -27.15 12.97 -0.90
N LEU A 327 -26.36 12.87 -1.98
CA LEU A 327 -24.91 12.95 -1.88
C LEU A 327 -24.48 14.25 -1.20
N PRO A 328 -23.50 14.21 -0.27
CA PRO A 328 -23.09 15.39 0.46
C PRO A 328 -22.34 16.43 -0.39
N PHE A 329 -22.06 16.13 -1.66
CA PHE A 329 -21.31 16.97 -2.59
C PHE A 329 -21.71 16.67 -4.05
N VAL A 330 -21.34 17.57 -4.96
CA VAL A 330 -21.52 17.36 -6.40
C VAL A 330 -20.33 16.56 -6.95
N VAL A 331 -20.59 15.40 -7.53
CA VAL A 331 -19.56 14.59 -8.19
C VAL A 331 -19.38 15.09 -9.61
N GLY A 332 -18.23 15.69 -9.91
CA GLY A 332 -17.87 16.02 -11.29
C GLY A 332 -17.76 14.74 -12.13
N LYS A 333 -18.43 14.70 -13.29
CA LYS A 333 -18.49 13.48 -14.15
C LYS A 333 -17.11 12.98 -14.61
N ASN A 334 -16.12 13.88 -14.68
CA ASN A 334 -14.79 13.64 -15.25
C ASN A 334 -13.63 13.87 -14.25
N THR A 335 -13.92 14.11 -12.97
CA THR A 335 -12.90 14.36 -11.94
C THR A 335 -12.82 13.18 -10.98
N PHE A 336 -11.60 12.87 -10.51
CA PHE A 336 -11.43 11.91 -9.42
C PHE A 336 -12.01 12.49 -8.13
N THR A 337 -12.71 11.65 -7.39
CA THR A 337 -13.32 12.04 -6.11
C THR A 337 -12.26 12.07 -5.02
N VAL A 338 -11.38 11.06 -5.00
CA VAL A 338 -10.27 10.97 -4.06
C VAL A 338 -8.97 10.70 -4.82
N GLU A 339 -7.90 11.40 -4.43
CA GLU A 339 -6.53 11.16 -4.88
C GLU A 339 -5.65 10.88 -3.65
N TRP A 340 -5.01 9.71 -3.58
CA TRP A 340 -3.89 9.51 -2.66
C TRP A 340 -2.62 9.86 -3.42
N ARG A 341 -2.01 10.97 -3.05
CA ARG A 341 -0.77 11.44 -3.64
C ARG A 341 0.39 10.92 -2.82
N TYR A 342 1.24 10.15 -3.48
CA TYR A 342 2.47 9.63 -2.93
C TYR A 342 3.65 10.46 -3.40
N THR A 343 4.53 10.83 -2.48
CA THR A 343 5.84 11.39 -2.78
C THR A 343 6.90 10.44 -2.25
N THR A 344 7.71 9.87 -3.14
CA THR A 344 8.71 8.86 -2.82
C THR A 344 10.10 9.42 -3.04
N TYR A 345 10.92 9.49 -2.00
CA TYR A 345 12.29 9.97 -2.06
C TYR A 345 13.28 8.83 -1.82
N LEU A 346 14.35 8.81 -2.60
CA LEU A 346 15.56 8.09 -2.22
C LEU A 346 16.30 8.89 -1.15
N MET A 347 16.66 8.20 -0.08
CA MET A 347 17.23 8.76 1.13
C MET A 347 18.46 7.94 1.48
N ALA A 348 19.56 8.61 1.80
CA ALA A 348 20.77 7.97 2.29
C ALA A 348 20.88 8.15 3.80
N GLN A 349 21.13 7.07 4.55
CA GLN A 349 21.53 7.20 5.94
C GLN A 349 23.04 7.40 6.00
N ILE A 350 23.47 8.54 6.53
CA ILE A 350 24.89 8.89 6.63
C ILE A 350 25.49 8.36 7.94
N ARG A 351 26.69 7.80 7.84
CA ARG A 351 27.46 7.36 9.02
C ARG A 351 27.80 8.54 9.91
N HIS A 352 27.21 8.60 11.09
CA HIS A 352 27.47 9.69 12.03
C HIS A 352 28.70 9.38 12.92
N VAL A 353 29.60 10.35 13.07
CA VAL A 353 30.66 10.34 14.08
C VAL A 353 30.03 10.81 15.39
N ARG A 354 29.71 9.87 16.29
CA ARG A 354 29.20 10.04 17.66
C ARG A 354 29.07 11.51 18.13
N THR A 355 27.91 12.11 17.89
CA THR A 355 27.46 13.23 18.73
C THR A 355 26.13 12.88 19.36
N ARG A 356 26.07 13.05 20.69
CA ARG A 356 24.90 12.81 21.54
C ARG A 356 23.76 13.75 21.13
N ARG A 357 22.78 13.24 20.40
CA ARG A 357 21.36 13.67 20.43
C ARG A 357 20.49 12.53 19.92
N SER A 358 19.30 12.41 20.48
CA SER A 358 18.33 11.38 20.17
C SER A 358 17.76 11.58 18.77
N ASN A 359 18.25 10.81 17.80
CA ASN A 359 17.73 10.77 16.44
C ASN A 359 17.65 9.30 16.05
N PRO A 360 16.52 8.61 16.33
CA PRO A 360 16.36 7.20 16.03
C PRO A 360 16.48 6.89 14.55
N LEU A 361 16.12 7.81 13.65
CA LEU A 361 16.28 7.61 12.19
C LEU A 361 17.72 7.86 11.71
N GLY A 362 18.56 8.50 12.52
CA GLY A 362 19.92 8.90 12.16
C GLY A 362 19.95 10.07 11.16
N ASP A 363 21.15 10.41 10.68
CA ASP A 363 21.31 11.50 9.72
C ASP A 363 20.85 11.06 8.33
N LEU A 364 19.59 11.40 8.02
CA LEU A 364 19.00 11.17 6.72
C LEU A 364 19.35 12.30 5.75
N TYR A 365 19.99 11.94 4.64
CA TYR A 365 20.28 12.83 3.53
C TYR A 365 19.27 12.60 2.39
N PRO A 366 18.37 13.56 2.13
CA PRO A 366 17.44 13.46 1.02
C PRO A 366 18.16 13.70 -0.30
N MET A 367 18.01 12.75 -1.22
CA MET A 367 18.58 12.82 -2.56
C MET A 367 17.54 13.43 -3.51
N HIS A 368 16.94 12.59 -4.35
CA HIS A 368 15.92 12.91 -5.35
C HIS A 368 14.79 11.87 -5.26
N GLY A 369 13.70 12.09 -5.99
CA GLY A 369 12.50 11.28 -5.85
C GLY A 369 11.46 11.55 -6.92
N PHE A 370 10.31 10.92 -6.77
CA PHE A 370 9.20 11.06 -7.69
C PHE A 370 7.85 11.07 -6.95
N THR A 371 6.88 11.76 -7.54
CA THR A 371 5.48 11.75 -7.13
C THR A 371 4.69 10.77 -8.00
N TRP A 372 3.64 10.20 -7.46
CA TRP A 372 2.67 9.35 -8.17
C TRP A 372 1.37 9.29 -7.37
N SER A 373 0.25 8.91 -7.98
CA SER A 373 -1.04 8.97 -7.28
C SER A 373 -1.98 7.83 -7.62
N VAL A 374 -2.76 7.41 -6.63
CA VAL A 374 -3.89 6.49 -6.74
C VAL A 374 -5.16 7.33 -6.82
N CYS A 375 -5.95 7.13 -7.88
CA CYS A 375 -7.13 7.94 -8.15
C CYS A 375 -8.41 7.11 -8.09
N GLN A 376 -9.33 7.52 -7.23
CA GLN A 376 -10.62 6.86 -7.01
C GLN A 376 -11.77 7.69 -7.56
N LYS A 377 -12.73 7.01 -8.19
CA LYS A 377 -13.97 7.60 -8.68
C LYS A 377 -15.14 7.07 -7.88
N PHE A 378 -15.99 7.96 -7.42
CA PHE A 378 -17.25 7.59 -6.78
C PHE A 378 -18.36 7.43 -7.82
N TYR A 379 -19.12 6.34 -7.69
CA TYR A 379 -20.27 6.00 -8.53
C TYR A 379 -21.55 6.14 -7.70
N PRO A 380 -22.35 7.21 -7.92
CA PRO A 380 -23.56 7.46 -7.15
C PRO A 380 -24.58 6.31 -7.13
N ASP A 381 -24.77 5.66 -8.27
CA ASP A 381 -25.82 4.65 -8.46
C ASP A 381 -25.53 3.37 -7.67
N THR A 382 -24.25 2.97 -7.59
CA THR A 382 -23.81 1.78 -6.84
C THR A 382 -23.28 2.12 -5.44
N ARG A 383 -23.10 3.42 -5.15
CA ARG A 383 -22.47 3.96 -3.92
C ARG A 383 -21.07 3.42 -3.67
N GLU A 384 -20.32 3.17 -4.73
CA GLU A 384 -18.98 2.63 -4.63
C GLU A 384 -17.92 3.68 -4.89
N LEU A 385 -16.79 3.56 -4.20
CA LEU A 385 -15.57 4.34 -4.46
C LEU A 385 -14.53 3.40 -5.05
N LEU A 386 -14.42 3.37 -6.38
CA LEU A 386 -13.53 2.43 -7.06
C LEU A 386 -12.16 3.05 -7.31
N PHE A 387 -11.09 2.29 -7.07
CA PHE A 387 -9.76 2.61 -7.58
C PHE A 387 -9.74 2.40 -9.10
N THR A 388 -9.57 3.50 -9.85
CA THR A 388 -9.78 3.49 -11.31
C THR A 388 -8.48 3.65 -12.09
N SER A 389 -7.52 4.39 -11.55
CA SER A 389 -6.37 4.81 -12.33
C SER A 389 -5.19 5.27 -11.49
N ILE A 390 -4.01 5.21 -12.10
CA ILE A 390 -2.77 5.69 -11.53
C ILE A 390 -2.29 6.88 -12.34
N SER A 391 -2.04 8.00 -11.65
CA SER A 391 -1.49 9.19 -12.27
C SER A 391 -0.04 8.96 -12.68
N ARG A 392 0.35 9.42 -13.88
CA ARG A 392 1.72 9.29 -14.37
C ARG A 392 2.70 9.92 -13.37
N PRO A 393 3.72 9.16 -12.93
CA PRO A 393 4.72 9.69 -12.01
C PRO A 393 5.51 10.85 -12.59
N ARG A 394 5.93 11.78 -11.72
CA ARG A 394 6.73 12.95 -12.07
C ARG A 394 7.89 13.11 -11.11
N ASP A 395 8.96 13.79 -11.53
CA ASP A 395 10.04 14.18 -10.63
C ASP A 395 9.46 14.99 -9.44
N ALA A 396 9.87 14.65 -8.22
CA ALA A 396 9.37 15.30 -7.01
C ALA A 396 10.01 16.68 -6.77
N GLY A 397 11.11 16.99 -7.45
CA GLY A 397 11.91 18.17 -7.20
C GLY A 397 12.62 18.12 -5.85
N PRO A 398 12.90 19.28 -5.25
CA PRO A 398 13.55 19.37 -3.94
C PRO A 398 12.69 18.74 -2.83
N PHE A 399 13.37 18.10 -1.87
CA PHE A 399 12.72 17.50 -0.70
C PHE A 399 11.90 18.53 0.09
N SER A 400 10.58 18.30 0.15
CA SER A 400 9.60 19.22 0.73
C SER A 400 8.89 18.68 1.97
N HIS A 401 9.29 17.52 2.50
CA HIS A 401 8.56 16.81 3.58
C HIS A 401 9.33 16.75 4.90
N ALA A 402 10.25 17.70 5.12
CA ALA A 402 11.08 17.76 6.32
C ALA A 402 10.26 17.85 7.62
N LEU A 403 9.14 18.58 7.61
CA LEU A 403 8.28 18.71 8.80
C LEU A 403 7.56 17.40 9.15
N ALA A 404 7.03 16.69 8.14
CA ALA A 404 6.40 15.38 8.36
C ALA A 404 7.42 14.34 8.86
N LEU A 405 8.63 14.34 8.26
CA LEU A 405 9.72 13.47 8.70
C LEU A 405 10.17 13.77 10.13
N GLY A 406 10.32 15.05 10.49
CA GLY A 406 10.72 15.45 11.84
C GLY A 406 9.68 15.12 12.92
N LEU A 407 8.38 15.26 12.60
CA LEU A 407 7.30 14.82 13.50
C LEU A 407 7.36 13.31 13.73
N TYR A 408 7.52 12.55 12.65
CA TYR A 408 7.64 11.10 12.71
C TYR A 408 8.85 10.65 13.57
N ASP A 409 10.02 11.25 13.37
CA ASP A 409 11.24 11.00 14.17
C ASP A 409 11.02 11.30 15.66
N THR A 410 10.40 12.43 15.97
CA THR A 410 10.08 12.85 17.35
C THR A 410 9.17 11.85 18.05
N LEU A 411 8.15 11.35 17.34
CA LEU A 411 7.23 10.35 17.89
C LEU A 411 7.93 9.02 18.12
N ILE A 412 8.81 8.58 17.22
CA ILE A 412 9.61 7.38 17.46
C ILE A 412 10.42 7.55 18.75
N ASP A 413 11.20 8.62 18.87
CA ASP A 413 12.06 8.87 20.04
C ASP A 413 11.25 8.88 21.35
N GLY A 414 10.07 9.50 21.32
CA GLY A 414 9.14 9.53 22.46
C GLY A 414 8.61 8.15 22.90
N PHE A 415 8.58 7.17 21.99
CA PHE A 415 8.11 5.81 22.26
C PHE A 415 9.22 4.77 22.39
N VAL A 416 10.50 5.11 22.13
CA VAL A 416 11.63 4.14 22.22
C VAL A 416 11.66 3.40 23.55
N ASP A 417 11.44 4.12 24.65
CA ASP A 417 11.50 3.55 26.00
C ASP A 417 10.16 2.95 26.45
N ASN A 418 9.06 3.25 25.73
CA ASN A 418 7.73 2.67 25.98
C ASN A 418 6.94 2.42 24.66
N PRO A 419 7.32 1.41 23.86
CA PRO A 419 6.66 1.16 22.57
C PRO A 419 5.19 0.79 22.71
N ALA A 420 4.81 0.13 23.82
CA ALA A 420 3.43 -0.28 24.10
C ALA A 420 2.49 0.91 24.41
N GLY A 421 3.05 2.09 24.71
CA GLY A 421 2.27 3.31 24.95
C GLY A 421 1.86 4.04 23.67
N ALA A 422 2.36 3.62 22.51
CA ALA A 422 2.06 4.23 21.24
C ALA A 422 0.78 3.64 20.63
N PRO A 423 -0.03 4.41 19.89
CA PRO A 423 -1.17 3.88 19.16
C PRO A 423 -0.72 2.77 18.20
N SER A 424 -1.35 1.60 18.29
CA SER A 424 -1.14 0.53 17.32
C SER A 424 -1.66 0.98 15.97
N ILE A 425 -0.92 0.59 14.94
CA ILE A 425 -1.18 0.97 13.57
C ILE A 425 -1.44 -0.32 12.81
N ASP A 426 -2.60 -0.42 12.17
CA ASP A 426 -2.86 -1.59 11.34
C ASP A 426 -1.87 -1.61 10.16
N VAL A 427 -1.05 -2.66 10.13
CA VAL A 427 -0.08 -3.00 9.09
C VAL A 427 -0.31 -4.41 8.57
N SER A 428 -1.40 -5.07 8.98
CA SER A 428 -1.67 -6.48 8.65
C SER A 428 -1.81 -6.72 7.15
N ASN A 429 -2.31 -5.74 6.38
CA ASN A 429 -2.33 -5.78 4.92
C ASN A 429 -0.91 -6.03 4.36
N PHE A 430 0.08 -5.26 4.85
CA PHE A 430 1.49 -5.43 4.49
C PHE A 430 2.05 -6.83 4.79
N ILE A 431 1.54 -7.54 5.80
CA ILE A 431 1.98 -8.91 6.11
C ILE A 431 1.45 -9.91 5.10
N LEU A 432 0.19 -9.71 4.71
CA LEU A 432 -0.58 -10.70 3.95
C LEU A 432 -0.31 -10.63 2.44
N ALA A 433 0.10 -9.49 1.88
CA ALA A 433 0.47 -9.42 0.45
C ALA A 433 1.94 -9.77 0.13
N GLY A 434 2.80 -9.88 1.15
CA GLY A 434 4.07 -10.59 1.04
C GLY A 434 3.95 -12.12 1.15
N MET A 435 2.74 -12.64 1.41
CA MET A 435 2.47 -14.07 1.27
C MET A 435 2.39 -14.40 -0.22
N ASN A 436 2.70 -15.65 -0.58
CA ASN A 436 2.57 -16.16 -1.95
C ASN A 436 1.10 -16.04 -2.42
N LEU A 437 0.64 -14.87 -2.83
CA LEU A 437 -0.64 -14.59 -3.48
C LEU A 437 -0.63 -15.16 -4.91
N ARG A 438 -0.09 -16.37 -5.12
CA ARG A 438 0.22 -16.92 -6.44
C ARG A 438 -1.00 -17.09 -7.37
N ASN A 439 -2.19 -16.66 -6.97
CA ASN A 439 -3.37 -17.49 -7.11
C ASN A 439 -4.71 -16.78 -6.80
N LEU A 440 -4.81 -15.46 -6.80
CA LEU A 440 -6.11 -14.75 -6.85
C LEU A 440 -6.09 -13.86 -8.11
N ALA A 441 -6.47 -14.42 -9.25
CA ALA A 441 -6.10 -13.86 -10.56
C ALA A 441 -7.15 -12.93 -11.21
N ARG A 442 -8.02 -12.28 -10.43
CA ARG A 442 -9.00 -11.31 -10.94
C ARG A 442 -8.84 -9.92 -10.33
N GLY A 443 -7.74 -9.26 -10.65
CA GLY A 443 -7.56 -7.84 -10.37
C GLY A 443 -8.29 -6.92 -11.33
N ARG A 444 -8.67 -5.74 -10.83
CA ARG A 444 -9.24 -4.66 -11.64
C ARG A 444 -8.14 -4.05 -12.50
N LYS A 445 -8.30 -4.11 -13.82
CA LYS A 445 -7.31 -3.54 -14.74
C LYS A 445 -7.36 -2.02 -14.68
N LEU A 446 -6.36 -1.43 -14.03
CA LEU A 446 -6.20 0.01 -13.86
C LEU A 446 -5.73 0.69 -15.15
N ALA A 447 -6.17 1.93 -15.36
CA ALA A 447 -5.64 2.77 -16.42
C ALA A 447 -4.44 3.60 -15.92
N GLY A 448 -3.40 3.73 -16.75
CA GLY A 448 -2.35 4.73 -16.55
C GLY A 448 -2.76 6.05 -17.21
N LEU A 449 -2.84 7.14 -16.44
CA LEU A 449 -3.25 8.45 -16.97
C LEU A 449 -2.09 9.15 -17.69
N THR A 450 -2.35 9.80 -18.82
CA THR A 450 -1.38 10.69 -19.51
C THR A 450 -1.50 12.14 -19.02
N VAL A 451 -0.49 12.96 -19.30
CA VAL A 451 -0.32 14.33 -18.76
C VAL A 451 -1.50 15.26 -19.09
N ASP A 452 -2.26 14.96 -20.16
CA ASP A 452 -3.41 15.76 -20.61
C ASP A 452 -4.72 15.39 -19.90
N GLY A 453 -4.75 14.33 -19.09
CA GLY A 453 -5.96 13.90 -18.38
C GLY A 453 -6.38 14.77 -17.18
N HIS A 454 -5.60 15.80 -16.83
CA HIS A 454 -5.90 16.69 -15.71
C HIS A 454 -6.43 18.08 -16.12
N ARG A 455 -6.54 18.39 -17.42
CA ARG A 455 -7.18 19.64 -17.88
C ARG A 455 -7.94 19.46 -19.20
N ALA A 456 -9.26 19.37 -19.05
CA ALA A 456 -10.30 19.87 -19.92
C ALA A 456 -10.56 19.20 -21.30
N ASN A 457 -11.87 19.02 -21.50
CA ASN A 457 -12.64 18.94 -22.74
C ASN A 457 -12.87 17.56 -23.36
N GLY A 458 -14.16 17.25 -23.48
CA GLY A 458 -14.66 16.04 -24.11
C GLY A 458 -14.32 16.01 -25.60
N ASP A 459 -14.05 14.80 -26.07
CA ASP A 459 -14.77 14.21 -27.19
C ASP A 459 -14.46 12.71 -27.21
N ASP A 460 -15.41 11.97 -27.76
CA ASP A 460 -15.42 10.52 -27.88
C ASP A 460 -14.16 9.95 -28.57
N GLY A 461 -13.68 8.79 -28.10
CA GLY A 461 -12.64 8.02 -28.78
C GLY A 461 -12.31 6.70 -28.08
N ALA A 462 -12.87 5.61 -28.61
CA ALA A 462 -12.75 4.21 -28.17
C ALA A 462 -11.30 3.67 -28.05
N PRO A 463 -11.08 2.55 -27.31
CA PRO A 463 -9.75 2.10 -26.90
C PRO A 463 -9.04 1.27 -27.99
N ILE A 464 -7.71 1.31 -27.98
CA ILE A 464 -6.82 0.27 -28.52
C ILE A 464 -6.07 -0.36 -27.35
#